data_AF-A0AA35LGC6-F1
#
_entry.id   AF-A0AA35LGC6-F1
#
_cell.length_a   1.000
_cell.length_b   1.000
_cell.length_c   1.000
_cell.angle_alpha   90.00
_cell.angle_beta   90.00
_cell.angle_gamma   90.00
#
_symmetry.space_group_name_H-M   'P 1'
#
loop_
_entity.id
_entity.type
_entity.pdbx_description
1 polymer ?
#
loop_
_entity_poly.entity_id
_entity_poly.type
_entity_poly.pdbx_seq_one_letter_code
_entity_poly.pdbx_strand_id
1 'polypeptide(L)'
;MKTLHLLSFCLLMVANETRKFEDCELFYKLRDLGLDGFRGIDVKQYVCMAGFPANYNTEYYETEEGVPHYGLFHLSGQEWCFNERRPSQNKCNISCDYLLDDDIADDVRCLKKVITEKGLEYWTHYQVNCSRGALSILHLSCSYFLEYQSWFKNLVLYGKKKEVHIHFN
;
A
#
# COMPACT_ATOMS: atom_id res chain seq x y z
N MET A 1 -21.57 15.76 40.66
CA MET A 1 -21.49 16.12 39.22
C MET A 1 -20.03 16.24 38.75
N LYS A 2 -19.16 15.25 39.03
CA LYS A 2 -17.75 15.25 38.58
C LYS A 2 -17.34 13.93 37.88
N THR A 3 -18.08 12.86 38.15
CA THR A 3 -17.89 11.53 37.56
C THR A 3 -18.44 11.39 36.14
N LEU A 4 -19.38 12.25 35.71
CA LEU A 4 -19.97 12.18 34.37
C LEU A 4 -19.02 12.70 33.27
N HIS A 5 -18.10 13.61 33.61
CA HIS A 5 -17.11 14.14 32.67
C HIS A 5 -15.98 13.15 32.36
N LEU A 6 -15.64 12.27 33.30
CA LEU A 6 -14.58 11.26 33.11
C LEU A 6 -15.00 10.12 32.17
N LEU A 7 -16.29 9.75 32.17
CA LEU A 7 -16.83 8.76 31.24
C LEU A 7 -16.93 9.29 29.81
N SER A 8 -17.18 10.60 29.64
CA SER A 8 -17.26 11.26 28.33
C SER A 8 -15.90 11.37 27.62
N PHE A 9 -14.81 11.56 28.38
CA PHE A 9 -13.45 11.67 27.80
C PHE A 9 -12.89 10.34 27.28
N CYS A 10 -13.42 9.19 27.74
CA CYS A 10 -12.94 7.87 27.32
C CYS A 10 -13.40 7.47 25.91
N LEU A 11 -14.45 8.11 25.38
CA LEU A 11 -15.04 7.82 24.07
C LEU A 11 -14.33 8.52 22.88
N LEU A 12 -13.29 9.32 23.13
CA LEU A 12 -12.56 10.06 22.09
C LEU A 12 -11.23 9.42 21.68
N MET A 13 -10.82 8.32 22.31
CA MET A 13 -9.67 7.55 21.87
C MET A 13 -10.12 6.61 20.73
N VAL A 14 -10.51 7.19 19.58
CA VAL A 14 -10.39 6.43 18.33
C VAL A 14 -8.89 6.26 18.15
N ALA A 15 -8.36 5.11 18.52
CA ALA A 15 -7.05 4.71 18.06
C ALA A 15 -7.17 4.62 16.53
N ASN A 16 -6.75 5.66 15.82
CA ASN A 16 -6.55 5.57 14.38
C ASN A 16 -5.32 4.70 14.21
N GLU A 17 -5.52 3.39 14.11
CA GLU A 17 -4.46 2.50 13.69
C GLU A 17 -4.09 2.89 12.27
N THR A 18 -2.84 3.27 12.06
CA THR A 18 -2.36 3.64 10.73
C THR A 18 -2.51 2.47 9.79
N ARG A 19 -3.01 2.70 8.57
CA ARG A 19 -3.21 1.62 7.62
C ARG A 19 -1.87 1.02 7.20
N LYS A 20 -1.72 -0.27 7.48
CA LYS A 20 -0.63 -1.10 6.98
C LYS A 20 -1.18 -2.19 6.09
N PHE A 21 -0.66 -2.28 4.88
CA PHE A 21 -1.01 -3.36 3.98
C PHE A 21 -0.35 -4.68 4.40
N GLU A 22 -1.10 -5.77 4.23
CA GLU A 22 -0.51 -7.10 4.15
C GLU A 22 0.15 -7.31 2.77
N ASP A 23 1.23 -8.11 2.71
CA ASP A 23 2.03 -8.33 1.50
C ASP A 23 1.19 -8.63 0.25
N CYS A 24 0.27 -9.60 0.36
CA CYS A 24 -0.53 -10.05 -0.77
C CYS A 24 -1.74 -9.14 -1.06
N GLU A 25 -2.25 -8.43 -0.05
CA GLU A 25 -3.25 -7.38 -0.29
C GLU A 25 -2.65 -6.29 -1.17
N LEU A 26 -1.44 -5.82 -0.82
CA LEU A 26 -0.75 -4.82 -1.61
C LEU A 26 -0.39 -5.34 -2.99
N PHE A 27 0.14 -6.56 -3.10
CA PHE A 27 0.45 -7.20 -4.38
C PHE A 27 -0.73 -7.11 -5.36
N TYR A 28 -1.93 -7.46 -4.91
CA TYR A 28 -3.12 -7.42 -5.76
C TYR A 28 -3.58 -6.00 -6.06
N LYS A 29 -3.61 -5.12 -5.06
CA LYS A 29 -3.97 -3.71 -5.26
C LYS A 29 -3.04 -3.04 -6.28
N LEU A 30 -1.73 -3.26 -6.20
CA LEU A 30 -0.75 -2.70 -7.14
C LEU A 30 -0.89 -3.29 -8.55
N ARG A 31 -1.17 -4.59 -8.66
CA ARG A 31 -1.46 -5.23 -9.95
C ARG A 31 -2.71 -4.64 -10.59
N ASP A 32 -3.78 -4.46 -9.82
CA ASP A 32 -5.05 -3.90 -10.30
C ASP A 32 -4.92 -2.42 -10.69
N LEU A 33 -4.02 -1.69 -10.01
CA LEU A 33 -3.61 -0.33 -10.41
C LEU A 33 -2.62 -0.31 -11.60
N GLY A 34 -2.30 -1.48 -12.17
CA GLY A 34 -1.55 -1.64 -13.41
C GLY A 34 -0.06 -1.40 -13.26
N LEU A 35 0.55 -1.82 -12.16
CA LEU A 35 2.01 -1.82 -11.98
C LEU A 35 2.67 -3.11 -12.48
N ASP A 36 1.94 -4.21 -12.60
CA ASP A 36 2.54 -5.46 -13.06
C ASP A 36 3.01 -5.36 -14.51
N GLY A 37 4.32 -5.50 -14.72
CA GLY A 37 4.98 -5.31 -16.01
C GLY A 37 5.14 -3.85 -16.43
N PHE A 38 4.72 -2.87 -15.62
CA PHE A 38 4.92 -1.46 -15.94
C PHE A 38 6.42 -1.18 -16.08
N ARG A 39 6.85 -0.66 -17.23
CA ARG A 39 8.27 -0.43 -17.57
C ARG A 39 9.15 -1.70 -17.43
N GLY A 40 8.56 -2.88 -17.59
CA GLY A 40 9.27 -4.17 -17.49
C GLY A 40 9.58 -4.60 -16.05
N ILE A 41 8.96 -3.97 -15.05
CA ILE A 41 9.15 -4.27 -13.63
C ILE A 41 7.96 -5.11 -13.15
N ASP A 42 8.26 -6.23 -12.49
CA ASP A 42 7.26 -7.13 -11.92
C ASP A 42 6.65 -6.52 -10.66
N VAL A 43 5.34 -6.70 -10.45
CA VAL A 43 4.60 -6.12 -9.31
C VAL A 43 5.25 -6.39 -7.95
N LYS A 44 5.87 -7.57 -7.77
CA LYS A 44 6.56 -7.94 -6.51
C LYS A 44 7.70 -6.99 -6.13
N GLN A 45 8.33 -6.33 -7.11
CA GLN A 45 9.38 -5.35 -6.86
C GLN A 45 8.81 -4.10 -6.20
N TYR A 46 7.63 -3.64 -6.65
CA TYR A 46 6.94 -2.50 -6.04
C TYR A 46 6.43 -2.80 -4.62
N VAL A 47 5.94 -4.02 -4.39
CA VAL A 47 5.58 -4.48 -3.04
C VAL A 47 6.80 -4.45 -2.13
N CYS A 48 7.93 -5.00 -2.57
CA CYS A 48 9.15 -4.96 -1.76
C CYS A 48 9.61 -3.53 -1.43
N MET A 49 9.51 -2.59 -2.38
CA MET A 49 9.81 -1.17 -2.12
C MET A 49 8.90 -0.57 -1.05
N ALA A 50 7.61 -0.90 -1.06
CA ALA A 50 6.69 -0.44 -0.02
C ALA A 50 7.03 -0.96 1.39
N GLY A 51 7.78 -2.06 1.49
CA GLY A 51 8.27 -2.59 2.77
C GLY A 51 9.37 -1.73 3.40
N PHE A 52 10.08 -0.91 2.63
CA PHE A 52 11.25 -0.17 3.12
C PHE A 52 11.32 1.27 2.59
N PRO A 53 11.41 2.30 3.46
CA PRO A 53 11.37 2.23 4.93
C PRO A 53 9.95 2.19 5.50
N ALA A 54 8.91 2.33 4.67
CA ALA A 54 7.54 2.56 5.12
C ALA A 54 6.91 1.39 5.90
N ASN A 55 7.46 0.18 5.78
CA ASN A 55 6.90 -1.03 6.38
C ASN A 55 5.38 -1.16 6.07
N TYR A 56 5.05 -0.95 4.80
CA TYR A 56 3.71 -1.02 4.24
C TYR A 56 2.69 -0.02 4.81
N ASN A 57 3.14 0.96 5.58
CA ASN A 57 2.31 2.00 6.17
C ASN A 57 2.02 3.12 5.15
N THR A 58 0.75 3.37 4.85
CA THR A 58 0.35 4.46 3.94
C THR A 58 0.55 5.83 4.56
N GLU A 59 0.44 5.94 5.89
CA GLU A 59 0.67 7.18 6.64
C GLU A 59 2.16 7.39 7.00
N TYR A 60 3.09 6.72 6.33
CA TYR A 60 4.51 6.83 6.65
C TYR A 60 5.04 8.23 6.36
N TYR A 61 5.71 8.84 7.34
CA TYR A 61 6.37 10.13 7.18
C TYR A 61 7.72 10.12 7.87
N GLU A 62 8.75 10.56 7.16
CA GLU A 62 10.11 10.68 7.67
C GLU A 62 10.76 11.97 7.16
N THR A 63 11.77 12.46 7.88
CA THR A 63 12.66 13.50 7.36
C THR A 63 14.10 12.99 7.39
N GLU A 64 14.69 12.83 6.22
CA GLU A 64 16.06 12.36 6.02
C GLU A 64 16.91 13.54 5.53
N GLU A 65 17.97 13.88 6.27
CA GLU A 65 18.86 15.02 5.95
C GLU A 65 18.12 16.35 5.68
N GLY A 66 16.96 16.55 6.33
CA GLY A 66 16.14 17.74 6.13
C GLY A 66 15.19 17.68 4.92
N VAL A 67 15.14 16.58 4.19
CA VAL A 67 14.19 16.31 3.11
C VAL A 67 13.02 15.48 3.65
N PRO A 68 11.77 15.94 3.53
CA PRO A 68 10.62 15.17 3.99
C PRO A 68 10.25 14.11 2.94
N HIS A 69 9.91 12.90 3.39
CA HIS A 69 9.47 11.78 2.56
C HIS A 69 8.10 11.28 3.01
N TYR A 70 7.26 10.92 2.04
CA TYR A 70 5.84 10.67 2.25
C TYR A 70 5.41 9.31 1.73
N GLY A 71 4.54 8.69 2.50
CA GLY A 71 3.67 7.62 2.07
C GLY A 71 4.35 6.29 1.84
N LEU A 72 3.56 5.40 1.27
CA LEU A 72 3.90 4.00 1.04
C LEU A 72 5.19 3.81 0.23
N PHE A 73 5.52 4.76 -0.67
CA PHE A 73 6.67 4.66 -1.56
C PHE A 73 7.82 5.63 -1.21
N HIS A 74 7.79 6.26 -0.03
CA HIS A 74 8.85 7.17 0.45
C HIS A 74 9.19 8.27 -0.57
N LEU A 75 8.16 8.99 -1.02
CA LEU A 75 8.29 9.99 -2.08
C LEU A 75 8.78 11.32 -1.50
N SER A 76 9.84 11.88 -2.07
CA SER A 76 10.42 13.15 -1.64
C SER A 76 9.46 14.32 -1.85
N GLY A 77 9.17 15.05 -0.78
CA GLY A 77 8.37 16.28 -0.82
C GLY A 77 9.10 17.48 -1.40
N GLN A 78 10.38 17.37 -1.76
CA GLN A 78 11.08 18.41 -2.53
C GLN A 78 10.94 18.20 -4.04
N GLU A 79 10.72 16.96 -4.50
CA GLU A 79 10.69 16.64 -5.93
C GLU A 79 9.27 16.28 -6.43
N TRP A 80 8.51 15.47 -5.69
CA TRP A 80 7.34 14.78 -6.24
C TRP A 80 6.00 15.39 -5.85
N CYS A 81 5.82 15.82 -4.61
CA CYS A 81 4.57 16.41 -4.11
C CYS A 81 4.81 17.78 -3.49
N PHE A 82 3.76 18.57 -3.33
CA PHE A 82 3.82 19.89 -2.71
C PHE A 82 3.31 19.86 -1.26
N ASN A 83 4.03 20.56 -0.38
CA ASN A 83 3.50 21.00 0.90
C ASN A 83 3.79 22.51 1.03
N GLU A 84 2.97 23.25 1.77
CA GLU A 84 3.15 24.71 1.95
C GLU A 84 4.38 25.09 2.78
N ARG A 85 5.06 24.10 3.39
CA ARG A 85 6.12 24.32 4.38
C ARG A 85 7.50 24.42 3.78
N ARG A 86 7.75 23.82 2.61
CA ARG A 86 9.06 23.78 1.95
C ARG A 86 8.92 23.92 0.43
N PRO A 87 9.92 24.54 -0.26
CA PRO A 87 9.94 24.56 -1.72
C PRO A 87 9.90 23.14 -2.30
N SER A 88 9.13 22.97 -3.37
CA SER A 88 8.98 21.70 -4.07
C SER A 88 8.87 21.92 -5.58
N GLN A 89 9.42 20.98 -6.36
CA GLN A 89 9.19 20.90 -7.81
C GLN A 89 7.78 20.40 -8.15
N ASN A 90 7.12 19.72 -7.21
CA ASN A 90 5.77 19.17 -7.32
C ASN A 90 5.52 18.44 -8.66
N LYS A 91 6.42 17.55 -9.04
CA LYS A 91 6.32 16.87 -10.35
C LYS A 91 5.04 16.07 -10.51
N CYS A 92 4.46 15.52 -9.46
CA CYS A 92 3.20 14.79 -9.54
C CYS A 92 1.96 15.70 -9.50
N ASN A 93 2.14 17.01 -9.31
CA ASN A 93 1.07 18.01 -9.23
C ASN A 93 0.00 17.63 -8.19
N ILE A 94 0.44 17.33 -6.97
CA ILE A 94 -0.42 16.83 -5.89
C ILE A 94 0.04 17.36 -4.52
N SER A 95 -0.88 17.52 -3.57
CA SER A 95 -0.50 17.75 -2.16
C SER A 95 0.16 16.49 -1.59
N CYS A 96 1.21 16.65 -0.80
CA CYS A 96 1.83 15.53 -0.08
C CYS A 96 0.86 14.84 0.90
N ASP A 97 -0.22 15.51 1.32
CA ASP A 97 -1.20 14.93 2.23
C ASP A 97 -2.00 13.78 1.60
N TYR A 98 -2.18 13.79 0.28
CA TYR A 98 -2.85 12.69 -0.42
C TYR A 98 -1.99 11.41 -0.44
N LEU A 99 -0.66 11.55 -0.36
CA LEU A 99 0.24 10.42 -0.23
C LEU A 99 0.25 9.79 1.18
N LEU A 100 -0.56 10.33 2.10
CA LEU A 100 -0.67 9.85 3.48
C LEU A 100 -2.06 9.28 3.78
N ASP A 101 -2.93 9.12 2.78
CA ASP A 101 -4.25 8.52 3.00
C ASP A 101 -4.27 7.02 2.69
N ASP A 102 -5.42 6.38 2.88
CA ASP A 102 -5.58 4.94 2.69
C ASP A 102 -5.69 4.51 1.21
N ASP A 103 -6.10 5.42 0.32
CA ASP A 103 -6.33 5.12 -1.10
C ASP A 103 -5.10 5.41 -1.95
N ILE A 104 -4.26 4.40 -2.13
CA ILE A 104 -2.99 4.50 -2.83
C ILE A 104 -3.06 4.72 -4.36
N ALA A 105 -4.21 5.12 -4.92
CA ALA A 105 -4.39 5.26 -6.36
C ALA A 105 -3.57 6.43 -6.95
N ASP A 106 -3.50 7.54 -6.24
CA ASP A 106 -2.68 8.70 -6.57
C ASP A 106 -1.21 8.48 -6.22
N ASP A 107 -0.87 7.76 -5.14
CA ASP A 107 0.49 7.27 -4.88
C ASP A 107 1.03 6.49 -6.07
N VAL A 108 0.25 5.52 -6.58
CA VAL A 108 0.65 4.70 -7.73
C VAL A 108 0.78 5.55 -9.00
N ARG A 109 -0.08 6.57 -9.18
CA ARG A 109 0.05 7.51 -10.30
C ARG A 109 1.36 8.28 -10.23
N CYS A 110 1.73 8.75 -9.04
CA CYS A 110 2.98 9.47 -8.82
C CYS A 110 4.21 8.55 -8.97
N LEU A 111 4.16 7.34 -8.40
CA LEU A 111 5.16 6.29 -8.55
C LEU A 111 5.43 5.96 -10.02
N LYS A 112 4.39 5.82 -10.86
CA LYS A 112 4.56 5.59 -12.30
C LYS A 112 5.35 6.71 -12.99
N LYS A 113 5.22 7.95 -12.52
CA LYS A 113 6.00 9.10 -13.00
C LYS A 113 7.46 9.01 -12.52
N VAL A 114 7.68 8.70 -11.25
CA VAL A 114 9.03 8.49 -10.67
C VAL A 114 9.78 7.43 -11.47
N ILE A 115 9.16 6.26 -11.68
CA ILE A 115 9.76 5.14 -12.42
C ILE A 115 10.04 5.52 -13.88
N THR A 116 9.18 6.32 -14.50
CA THR A 116 9.38 6.83 -15.86
C THR A 116 10.59 7.75 -15.96
N GLU A 117 10.83 8.61 -14.96
CA GLU A 117 11.90 9.60 -14.99
C GLU A 117 13.23 9.10 -14.41
N LYS A 118 13.19 8.25 -13.38
CA LYS A 118 14.36 7.84 -12.58
C LYS A 118 14.59 6.33 -12.56
N GLY A 119 13.61 5.53 -12.98
CA GLY A 119 13.65 4.08 -12.79
C GLY A 119 13.67 3.67 -11.31
N LEU A 120 14.11 2.43 -11.06
CA LEU A 120 14.26 1.90 -9.69
C LEU A 120 15.45 2.50 -8.94
N GLU A 121 16.38 3.18 -9.63
CA GLU A 121 17.55 3.82 -9.05
C GLU A 121 17.21 4.97 -8.09
N TYR A 122 15.97 5.48 -8.17
CA TYR A 122 15.46 6.44 -7.18
C TYR A 122 15.53 5.90 -5.75
N TRP A 123 15.30 4.59 -5.55
CA TRP A 123 15.46 3.93 -4.25
C TRP A 123 16.86 3.31 -4.16
N THR A 124 17.84 4.10 -3.71
CA THR A 124 19.27 3.73 -3.67
C THR A 124 19.57 2.40 -2.96
N HIS A 125 18.78 2.04 -1.94
CA HIS A 125 18.93 0.79 -1.18
C HIS A 125 18.08 -0.38 -1.70
N TYR A 126 17.37 -0.20 -2.82
CA TYR A 126 16.50 -1.23 -3.42
C TYR A 126 17.22 -2.56 -3.64
N GLN A 127 18.42 -2.55 -4.22
CA GLN A 127 19.14 -3.78 -4.56
C GLN A 127 19.52 -4.60 -3.32
N VAL A 128 19.74 -3.94 -2.18
CA VAL A 128 20.08 -4.58 -0.91
C VAL A 128 18.83 -5.16 -0.25
N ASN A 129 17.73 -4.39 -0.24
CA ASN A 129 16.50 -4.77 0.47
C ASN A 129 15.64 -5.78 -0.33
N CYS A 130 15.70 -5.72 -1.66
CA CYS A 130 14.84 -6.52 -2.56
C CYS A 130 15.62 -7.61 -3.29
N SER A 131 16.16 -8.57 -2.54
CA SER A 131 16.89 -9.72 -3.09
C SER A 131 16.00 -10.64 -3.94
N ARG A 132 16.58 -11.32 -4.95
CA ARG A 132 15.86 -12.28 -5.80
C ARG A 132 15.13 -13.37 -5.01
N GLY A 133 15.71 -13.81 -3.88
CA GLY A 133 15.11 -14.82 -3.01
C GLY A 133 13.83 -14.32 -2.35
N ALA A 134 13.86 -13.14 -1.74
CA ALA A 134 12.70 -12.52 -1.11
C ALA A 134 11.55 -12.30 -2.11
N LEU A 135 11.88 -11.80 -3.32
CA LEU A 135 10.89 -11.59 -4.38
C LEU A 135 10.26 -12.90 -4.86
N SER A 136 11.02 -14.00 -4.92
CA SER A 136 10.51 -15.31 -5.31
C SER A 136 9.52 -15.86 -4.27
N ILE A 137 9.83 -15.70 -2.99
CA ILE A 137 8.95 -16.13 -1.89
C ILE A 137 7.63 -15.34 -1.92
N LEU A 138 7.71 -14.01 -2.05
CA LEU A 138 6.54 -13.14 -2.15
C LEU A 138 5.63 -13.51 -3.34
N HIS A 139 6.22 -13.80 -4.50
CA HIS A 139 5.46 -14.20 -5.67
C HIS A 139 4.73 -15.52 -5.46
N LEU A 140 5.43 -16.52 -4.90
CA LEU A 140 4.83 -17.83 -4.62
C LEU A 140 3.73 -17.71 -3.56
N SER A 141 4.00 -17.05 -2.43
CA SER A 141 3.02 -16.89 -1.34
C SER A 141 1.73 -16.24 -1.84
N CYS A 142 1.84 -15.17 -2.62
CA CYS A 142 0.65 -14.48 -3.13
C CYS A 142 -0.05 -15.26 -4.24
N SER A 143 0.67 -15.90 -5.16
CA SER A 143 0.05 -16.70 -6.22
C SER A 143 -0.75 -17.88 -5.66
N TYR A 144 -0.20 -18.62 -4.69
CA TYR A 144 -0.93 -19.69 -3.99
C TYR A 144 -2.09 -19.16 -3.16
N PHE A 145 -1.96 -17.99 -2.54
CA PHE A 145 -3.05 -17.34 -1.80
C PHE A 145 -4.28 -17.11 -2.68
N LEU A 146 -4.09 -16.76 -3.95
CA LEU A 146 -5.18 -16.49 -4.90
C LEU A 146 -5.87 -17.76 -5.38
N GLU A 147 -5.11 -18.83 -5.62
CA GLU A 147 -5.66 -20.16 -5.90
C GLU A 147 -6.49 -20.67 -4.71
N TYR A 148 -5.99 -20.49 -3.49
CA TYR A 148 -6.71 -20.84 -2.27
C TYR A 148 -7.98 -19.99 -2.12
N GLN A 149 -7.91 -18.66 -2.21
CA GLN A 149 -9.10 -17.81 -2.11
C GLN A 149 -10.14 -18.11 -3.20
N SER A 150 -9.70 -18.35 -4.44
CA SER A 150 -10.57 -18.76 -5.54
C SER A 150 -11.24 -20.10 -5.25
N TRP A 151 -10.47 -21.08 -4.79
CA TRP A 151 -10.96 -22.40 -4.38
C TRP A 151 -11.99 -22.30 -3.24
N PHE A 152 -11.72 -21.50 -2.20
CA PHE A 152 -12.67 -21.24 -1.10
C PHE A 152 -13.95 -20.57 -1.59
N LYS A 153 -13.84 -19.52 -2.42
CA LYS A 153 -15.01 -18.85 -3.01
C LYS A 153 -15.85 -19.85 -3.80
N ASN A 154 -15.22 -20.70 -4.61
CA ASN A 154 -15.91 -21.73 -5.38
C ASN A 154 -16.56 -22.79 -4.50
N LEU A 155 -15.93 -23.21 -3.39
CA LEU A 155 -16.52 -24.11 -2.41
C LEU A 155 -17.73 -23.53 -1.68
N VAL A 156 -17.65 -22.26 -1.25
CA VAL A 156 -18.78 -21.56 -0.63
C VAL A 156 -19.94 -21.42 -1.61
N LEU A 157 -19.66 -21.08 -2.87
CA LEU A 157 -20.67 -21.02 -3.93
C LEU A 157 -21.28 -22.40 -4.22
N TYR A 158 -20.46 -23.45 -4.25
CA TYR A 158 -20.92 -24.83 -4.45
C TYR A 158 -21.78 -25.33 -3.26
N GLY A 159 -21.39 -24.99 -2.02
CA GLY A 159 -22.18 -25.25 -0.81
C GLY A 159 -23.53 -24.53 -0.81
N LYS A 160 -23.55 -23.24 -1.14
CA LYS A 160 -24.80 -22.46 -1.31
C LYS A 160 -25.71 -23.01 -2.41
N LYS A 161 -25.15 -23.61 -3.46
CA LYS A 161 -25.93 -24.24 -4.54
C LYS A 161 -26.60 -25.55 -4.10
N LYS A 162 -26.13 -26.19 -3.02
CA LYS A 162 -26.72 -27.41 -2.46
C LYS A 162 -27.80 -27.16 -1.39
N GLU A 163 -27.93 -25.96 -0.84
CA GLU A 163 -28.94 -25.62 0.18
C GLU A 163 -30.32 -25.22 -0.39
N VAL A 164 -30.62 -25.55 -1.64
CA VAL A 164 -31.87 -25.12 -2.31
C VAL A 164 -32.89 -26.27 -2.37
N HIS A 165 -33.94 -26.10 -1.54
CA HIS A 165 -35.27 -26.75 -1.49
C HIS A 165 -35.38 -28.21 -1.02
N ILE A 166 -35.55 -28.38 0.30
CA ILE A 166 -36.32 -29.50 0.86
C ILE A 166 -37.81 -29.11 0.77
N HIS A 167 -38.54 -29.69 -0.17
CA HIS A 167 -40.00 -29.65 -0.18
C HIS A 167 -40.52 -30.56 0.94
N PHE A 168 -41.18 -29.97 1.93
CA PHE A 168 -42.02 -30.73 2.86
C PHE A 168 -43.35 -31.00 2.15
N ASN A 169 -43.63 -32.26 1.86
CA ASN A 169 -44.95 -32.75 1.48
C ASN A 169 -45.85 -32.89 2.71
#